data_AF-A0A5R9ID52-F1
#
_entry.id   AF-A0A5R9ID52-F1
#
_cell.length_a   1.000
_cell.length_b   1.000
_cell.length_c   1.000
_cell.angle_alpha   90.00
_cell.angle_beta   90.00
_cell.angle_gamma   90.00
#
_symmetry.space_group_name_H-M   'P 1'
#
loop_
_entity.id
_entity.type
_entity.pdbx_description
1 polymer ?
#
loop_
_entity_poly.entity_id
_entity_poly.type
_entity_poly.pdbx_seq_one_letter_code
_entity_poly.pdbx_strand_id
1 'polypeptide(L)'
;MNFIFKLDSRLITKTHACVAAALLSLSFISEGASLKPEQVNLVNPPLDSIQKTSWNGYPILIHRRTPAQLKLIQESFENTPDKRDRFTSYQSIARARGNEFASAIRQFTEQYITENNVYMSENPEFGIYSMSSPILGCSVSKTDDGFMDPCNGVSFDYAGKVDNHSGYSHLRLMVPPHKIIDNRLVFIDDFEGVEIIDFTPDILAMNIPDITKALYAVDWERLDILKSIIDSSPEVITETNSHGSNLLHLSAAHETTLDYLLSLNKININTINESGYSPLLLAVMIGNHRNAKTLMSHGATIESYSLDGKTAPSVYEYLTVERYYSPAHADKIIAELKK
;
A
#
# COMPACT_ATOMS: atom_id res chain seq x y z
N MET A 1 -0.74 22.71 5.79
CA MET A 1 -0.43 22.26 7.17
C MET A 1 0.48 21.04 7.04
N ASN A 2 1.68 21.15 7.60
CA ASN A 2 2.86 20.33 7.34
C ASN A 2 2.65 18.81 7.51
N PHE A 3 2.43 18.08 6.41
CA PHE A 3 2.76 16.65 6.33
C PHE A 3 4.22 16.52 5.88
N ILE A 4 5.12 17.00 6.75
CA ILE A 4 6.56 16.83 6.61
C ILE A 4 6.86 15.35 6.93
N PHE A 5 7.65 14.73 6.07
CA PHE A 5 8.22 13.38 6.15
C PHE A 5 8.68 12.99 7.56
N LYS A 6 7.75 12.59 8.42
CA LYS A 6 8.04 11.47 9.31
C LYS A 6 8.07 10.27 8.38
N LEU A 7 9.25 9.74 8.11
CA LEU A 7 9.41 8.29 8.11
C LEU A 7 8.96 7.84 9.50
N ASP A 8 7.65 7.77 9.69
CA ASP A 8 7.07 7.37 10.96
C ASP A 8 7.57 5.94 11.13
N SER A 9 8.34 5.68 12.19
CA SER A 9 8.72 4.33 12.57
C SER A 9 7.47 3.44 12.72
N ARG A 10 6.27 4.03 12.86
CA ARG A 10 4.95 3.37 12.78
C ARG A 10 4.51 2.96 11.37
N LEU A 11 4.91 3.66 10.30
CA LEU A 11 4.65 3.23 8.91
C LEU A 11 5.59 2.10 8.49
N ILE A 12 6.86 2.15 8.92
CA ILE A 12 7.86 1.09 8.66
C ILE A 12 7.57 -0.17 9.51
N THR A 13 7.05 -0.02 10.73
CA THR A 13 6.54 -1.17 11.49
C THR A 13 5.21 -1.71 10.94
N LYS A 14 4.41 -0.91 10.22
CA LYS A 14 3.21 -1.39 9.52
C LYS A 14 3.53 -2.14 8.21
N THR A 15 4.57 -1.75 7.46
CA THR A 15 5.06 -2.58 6.35
C THR A 15 5.62 -3.91 6.87
N HIS A 16 6.22 -3.93 8.07
CA HIS A 16 6.60 -5.18 8.75
C HIS A 16 5.46 -5.97 9.35
N ALA A 17 4.35 -5.34 9.77
CA ALA A 17 3.13 -6.08 10.10
C ALA A 17 2.58 -6.79 8.85
N CYS A 18 2.78 -6.22 7.65
CA CYS A 18 2.38 -6.82 6.38
C CYS A 18 3.36 -7.90 5.89
N VAL A 19 4.67 -7.73 6.06
CA VAL A 19 5.68 -8.75 5.70
C VAL A 19 5.74 -9.90 6.72
N ALA A 20 5.50 -9.62 8.01
CA ALA A 20 5.30 -10.65 9.03
C ALA A 20 3.94 -11.36 8.87
N ALA A 21 2.90 -10.68 8.38
CA ALA A 21 1.66 -11.34 7.94
C ALA A 21 1.89 -12.19 6.68
N ALA A 22 2.82 -11.81 5.80
CA ALA A 22 3.21 -12.63 4.65
C ALA A 22 4.01 -13.89 5.06
N LEU A 23 4.77 -13.86 6.16
CA LEU A 23 5.49 -15.04 6.70
C LEU A 23 4.72 -15.83 7.78
N LEU A 24 3.58 -15.30 8.26
CA LEU A 24 2.56 -16.06 8.99
C LEU A 24 1.39 -16.50 8.09
N SER A 25 1.51 -16.35 6.77
CA SER A 25 0.59 -16.95 5.80
C SER A 25 0.82 -18.47 5.60
N LEU A 26 1.77 -19.05 6.33
CA LEU A 26 1.82 -20.49 6.55
C LEU A 26 0.95 -20.81 7.76
N SER A 27 -0.21 -21.41 7.50
CA SER A 27 -1.18 -21.97 8.45
C SER A 27 -2.22 -21.05 9.09
N PHE A 28 -3.04 -20.38 8.26
CA PHE A 28 -4.47 -20.23 8.57
C PHE A 28 -5.31 -20.47 7.31
N ILE A 29 -5.35 -21.72 6.87
CA ILE A 29 -6.52 -22.26 6.16
C ILE A 29 -7.63 -22.28 7.21
N SER A 30 -8.39 -21.18 7.36
CA SER A 30 -9.64 -21.24 8.10
C SER A 30 -10.70 -21.86 7.20
N GLU A 31 -10.89 -23.15 7.46
CA GLU A 31 -12.04 -24.02 7.19
C GLU A 31 -13.23 -23.37 6.45
N GLY A 32 -13.32 -23.71 5.17
CA GLY A 32 -14.43 -23.44 4.28
C GLY A 32 -13.92 -23.58 2.86
N ALA A 33 -14.31 -24.64 2.15
CA ALA A 33 -13.95 -24.78 0.74
C ALA A 33 -14.42 -23.53 0.00
N SER A 34 -13.50 -22.78 -0.60
CA SER A 34 -13.85 -21.66 -1.48
C SER A 34 -14.68 -22.24 -2.62
N LEU A 35 -15.93 -21.79 -2.74
CA LEU A 35 -16.82 -22.22 -3.80
C LEU A 35 -16.25 -21.73 -5.13
N LYS A 36 -16.43 -22.51 -6.20
CA LYS A 36 -16.33 -21.92 -7.54
C LYS A 36 -17.48 -20.91 -7.72
N PRO A 37 -17.34 -19.88 -8.58
CA PRO A 37 -18.38 -18.88 -8.77
C PRO A 37 -19.75 -19.48 -9.09
N GLU A 38 -19.78 -20.54 -9.91
CA GLU A 38 -21.00 -21.27 -10.29
C GLU A 38 -21.65 -22.09 -9.15
N GLN A 39 -20.93 -22.29 -8.04
CA GLN A 39 -21.41 -23.02 -6.87
C GLN A 39 -22.00 -22.08 -5.79
N VAL A 40 -21.93 -20.76 -5.98
CA VAL A 40 -22.52 -19.79 -5.06
C VAL A 40 -24.04 -19.89 -5.12
N ASN A 41 -24.67 -20.17 -3.98
CA ASN A 41 -26.12 -20.26 -3.88
C ASN A 41 -26.74 -18.87 -3.65
N LEU A 42 -27.38 -18.31 -4.68
CA LEU A 42 -28.18 -17.09 -4.56
C LEU A 42 -29.69 -17.37 -4.41
N VAL A 43 -30.12 -18.64 -4.42
CA VAL A 43 -31.51 -19.04 -4.24
C VAL A 43 -31.80 -19.20 -2.74
N ASN A 44 -32.42 -18.18 -2.14
CA ASN A 44 -32.84 -18.15 -0.74
C ASN A 44 -31.76 -18.61 0.28
N PRO A 45 -30.50 -18.15 0.19
CA PRO A 45 -29.54 -18.40 1.26
C PRO A 45 -30.03 -17.75 2.57
N PRO A 46 -29.63 -18.28 3.75
CA PRO A 46 -30.01 -17.70 5.03
C PRO A 46 -29.69 -16.20 5.09
N LEU A 47 -30.58 -15.42 5.69
CA LEU A 47 -30.34 -14.01 5.93
C LEU A 47 -29.08 -13.83 6.78
N ASP A 48 -28.31 -12.80 6.46
CA ASP A 48 -27.02 -12.46 7.05
C ASP A 48 -25.86 -13.43 6.80
N SER A 49 -26.07 -14.47 5.98
CA SER A 49 -25.03 -15.45 5.66
C SER A 49 -23.90 -14.90 4.78
N ILE A 50 -22.73 -15.55 4.88
CA ILE A 50 -21.57 -15.31 4.03
C ILE A 50 -21.25 -16.58 3.25
N GLN A 51 -21.07 -16.43 1.95
CA GLN A 51 -20.43 -17.41 1.09
C GLN A 51 -19.10 -16.85 0.59
N LYS A 52 -18.15 -17.74 0.25
CA LYS A 52 -16.83 -17.34 -0.24
C LYS A 52 -16.56 -17.99 -1.59
N THR A 53 -15.96 -17.24 -2.49
CA THR A 53 -15.49 -17.71 -3.80
C THR A 53 -14.16 -17.02 -4.15
N SER A 54 -13.68 -17.18 -5.37
CA SER A 54 -12.54 -16.44 -5.90
C SER A 54 -12.81 -15.88 -7.29
N TRP A 55 -12.15 -14.77 -7.59
CA TRP A 55 -12.13 -14.14 -8.91
C TRP A 55 -10.71 -13.71 -9.22
N ASN A 56 -10.11 -14.20 -10.31
CA ASN A 56 -8.73 -13.89 -10.70
C ASN A 56 -7.69 -14.04 -9.57
N GLY A 57 -7.86 -15.06 -8.72
CA GLY A 57 -6.98 -15.32 -7.57
C GLY A 57 -7.28 -14.45 -6.33
N TYR A 58 -8.19 -13.47 -6.44
CA TYR A 58 -8.64 -12.68 -5.30
C TYR A 58 -9.75 -13.40 -4.52
N PRO A 59 -9.69 -13.44 -3.19
CA PRO A 59 -10.75 -13.97 -2.36
C PRO A 59 -11.96 -13.02 -2.38
N ILE A 60 -13.14 -13.57 -2.67
CA ILE A 60 -14.40 -12.82 -2.75
C ILE A 60 -15.38 -13.35 -1.69
N LEU A 61 -16.06 -12.43 -1.00
CA LEU A 61 -17.17 -12.74 -0.11
C LEU A 61 -18.49 -12.32 -0.75
N ILE A 62 -19.53 -13.12 -0.52
CA ILE A 62 -20.92 -12.83 -0.90
C ILE A 62 -21.74 -12.77 0.38
N HIS A 63 -22.26 -11.59 0.71
CA HIS A 63 -23.09 -11.33 1.90
C HIS A 63 -24.56 -11.25 1.52
N ARG A 64 -25.38 -12.16 2.06
CA ARG A 64 -26.84 -12.06 1.97
C ARG A 64 -27.34 -11.07 3.02
N ARG A 65 -27.79 -9.89 2.60
CA ARG A 65 -28.22 -8.83 3.50
C ARG A 65 -29.63 -9.04 4.05
N THR A 66 -29.88 -8.56 5.26
CA THR A 66 -31.22 -8.51 5.88
C THR A 66 -31.97 -7.23 5.50
N PRO A 67 -33.32 -7.19 5.57
CA PRO A 67 -34.08 -5.96 5.36
C PRO A 67 -33.65 -4.79 6.27
N ALA A 68 -33.25 -5.09 7.52
CA ALA A 68 -32.75 -4.08 8.45
C ALA A 68 -31.41 -3.49 7.98
N GLN A 69 -30.50 -4.33 7.48
CA GLN A 69 -29.21 -3.89 6.94
C GLN A 69 -29.37 -3.04 5.67
N LEU A 70 -30.32 -3.40 4.79
CA LEU A 70 -30.63 -2.59 3.61
C LEU A 70 -31.08 -1.18 3.99
N LYS A 71 -31.86 -1.05 5.08
CA LYS A 71 -32.29 0.24 5.60
C LYS A 71 -31.10 1.03 6.17
N LEU A 72 -30.22 0.38 6.93
CA LEU A 72 -29.00 1.02 7.46
C LEU A 72 -28.08 1.52 6.33
N ILE A 73 -27.94 0.76 5.25
CA ILE A 73 -27.16 1.18 4.07
C ILE A 73 -27.75 2.46 3.44
N GLN A 74 -29.08 2.53 3.30
CA GLN A 74 -29.75 3.74 2.80
C GLN A 74 -29.54 4.95 3.72
N GLU A 75 -29.65 4.75 5.03
CA GLU A 75 -29.44 5.80 6.03
C GLU A 75 -27.96 6.26 6.09
N SER A 76 -27.01 5.36 5.83
CA SER A 76 -25.55 5.59 5.80
C SER A 76 -25.05 6.27 4.51
N PHE A 77 -25.91 6.43 3.49
CA PHE A 77 -25.48 6.79 2.14
C PHE A 77 -24.78 8.16 2.02
N GLU A 78 -25.03 9.11 2.91
CA GLU A 78 -24.54 10.48 2.74
C GLU A 78 -23.40 10.87 3.70
N ASN A 79 -22.21 11.00 3.11
CA ASN A 79 -21.08 11.91 3.42
C ASN A 79 -19.93 11.57 2.46
N THR A 80 -20.23 11.46 1.16
CA THR A 80 -19.19 11.21 0.15
C THR A 80 -18.42 12.52 -0.06
N PRO A 81 -17.10 12.59 0.23
CA PRO A 81 -16.26 13.75 -0.02
C PRO A 81 -16.36 14.21 -1.46
N ASP A 82 -16.05 15.49 -1.71
CA ASP A 82 -16.07 16.02 -3.07
C ASP A 82 -15.06 15.30 -3.99
N LYS A 83 -15.21 15.50 -5.30
CA LYS A 83 -14.36 14.81 -6.29
C LYS A 83 -12.86 15.07 -6.09
N ARG A 84 -12.47 16.25 -5.59
CA ARG A 84 -11.07 16.62 -5.35
C ARG A 84 -10.51 15.87 -4.13
N ASP A 85 -11.28 15.81 -3.05
CA ASP A 85 -10.87 15.09 -1.83
C ASP A 85 -10.73 13.58 -2.10
N ARG A 86 -11.66 13.00 -2.88
CA ARG A 86 -11.53 11.60 -3.34
C ARG A 86 -10.27 11.39 -4.18
N PHE A 87 -10.00 12.30 -5.13
CA PHE A 87 -8.79 12.22 -5.96
C PHE A 87 -7.51 12.22 -5.13
N THR A 88 -7.43 13.07 -4.11
CA THR A 88 -6.28 13.14 -3.19
C THR A 88 -6.01 11.81 -2.48
N SER A 89 -7.06 11.06 -2.16
CA SER A 89 -6.88 9.73 -1.57
C SER A 89 -6.35 8.71 -2.58
N TYR A 90 -6.78 8.77 -3.85
CA TYR A 90 -6.26 7.90 -4.90
C TYR A 90 -4.79 8.21 -5.16
N GLN A 91 -4.37 9.47 -5.05
CA GLN A 91 -2.95 9.83 -5.03
C GLN A 91 -2.21 9.16 -3.86
N SER A 92 -2.80 9.15 -2.67
CA SER A 92 -2.20 8.48 -1.50
C SER A 92 -2.09 6.97 -1.69
N ILE A 93 -3.10 6.34 -2.31
CA ILE A 93 -3.08 4.91 -2.66
C ILE A 93 -2.04 4.64 -3.75
N ALA A 94 -2.00 5.46 -4.80
CA ALA A 94 -1.07 5.33 -5.92
C ALA A 94 0.38 5.42 -5.46
N ARG A 95 0.67 6.40 -4.58
CA ARG A 95 1.98 6.53 -3.94
C ARG A 95 2.38 5.29 -3.14
N ALA A 96 1.43 4.62 -2.50
CA ALA A 96 1.71 3.45 -1.66
C ALA A 96 1.72 2.12 -2.42
N ARG A 97 0.98 2.01 -3.54
CA ARG A 97 0.65 0.72 -4.20
C ARG A 97 0.72 0.75 -5.72
N GLY A 98 1.11 1.86 -6.33
CA GLY A 98 1.18 2.04 -7.79
C GLY A 98 -0.10 2.60 -8.42
N ASN A 99 0.08 3.26 -9.56
CA ASN A 99 -1.00 3.90 -10.33
C ASN A 99 -2.02 2.88 -10.85
N GLU A 100 -1.60 1.66 -11.19
CA GLU A 100 -2.46 0.57 -11.64
C GLU A 100 -3.49 0.20 -10.57
N PHE A 101 -3.01 -0.04 -9.34
CA PHE A 101 -3.87 -0.40 -8.22
C PHE A 101 -4.84 0.73 -7.87
N ALA A 102 -4.35 1.97 -7.81
CA ALA A 102 -5.19 3.14 -7.55
C ALA A 102 -6.25 3.37 -8.63
N SER A 103 -5.90 3.15 -9.91
CA SER A 103 -6.83 3.29 -11.03
C SER A 103 -7.94 2.25 -10.95
N ALA A 104 -7.62 1.00 -10.60
CA ALA A 104 -8.60 -0.06 -10.45
C ALA A 104 -9.58 0.27 -9.32
N ILE A 105 -9.07 0.62 -8.13
CA ILE A 105 -9.92 1.02 -6.99
C ILE A 105 -10.79 2.21 -7.33
N ARG A 106 -10.24 3.23 -8.01
CA ARG A 106 -10.99 4.41 -8.45
C ARG A 106 -12.12 4.04 -9.40
N GLN A 107 -11.88 3.20 -10.40
CA GLN A 107 -12.91 2.83 -11.36
C GLN A 107 -14.12 2.18 -10.67
N PHE A 108 -13.87 1.22 -9.78
CA PHE A 108 -14.94 0.58 -9.00
C PHE A 108 -15.64 1.57 -8.08
N THR A 109 -14.89 2.40 -7.37
CA THR A 109 -15.47 3.32 -6.39
C THR A 109 -16.29 4.42 -7.07
N GLU A 110 -15.77 5.04 -8.14
CA GLU A 110 -16.43 6.16 -8.81
C GLU A 110 -17.65 5.72 -9.62
N GLN A 111 -17.66 4.52 -10.23
CA GLN A 111 -18.81 4.04 -10.98
C GLN A 111 -20.08 4.04 -10.11
N TYR A 112 -20.04 3.36 -8.96
CA TYR A 112 -21.20 3.28 -8.06
C TYR A 112 -21.58 4.62 -7.43
N ILE A 113 -20.60 5.50 -7.19
CA ILE A 113 -20.86 6.87 -6.74
C ILE A 113 -21.61 7.66 -7.81
N THR A 114 -21.18 7.60 -9.08
CA THR A 114 -21.81 8.34 -10.18
C THR A 114 -23.22 7.85 -10.53
N GLU A 115 -23.46 6.55 -10.37
CA GLU A 115 -24.76 5.92 -10.61
C GLU A 115 -25.73 6.11 -9.42
N ASN A 116 -25.29 6.73 -8.32
CA ASN A 116 -26.02 6.79 -7.04
C ASN A 116 -26.46 5.39 -6.54
N ASN A 117 -25.68 4.34 -6.85
CA ASN A 117 -25.96 2.99 -6.39
C ASN A 117 -25.43 2.78 -4.98
N VAL A 118 -26.26 3.11 -4.00
CA VAL A 118 -26.01 2.98 -2.55
C VAL A 118 -25.54 1.59 -2.14
N TYR A 119 -26.08 0.55 -2.78
CA TYR A 119 -25.88 -0.84 -2.38
C TYR A 119 -24.61 -1.47 -2.97
N MET A 120 -24.00 -0.78 -3.93
CA MET A 120 -22.84 -1.26 -4.67
C MET A 120 -23.05 -2.68 -5.23
N SER A 121 -24.24 -2.93 -5.74
CA SER A 121 -24.67 -4.22 -6.28
C SER A 121 -25.81 -4.02 -7.26
N GLU A 122 -25.89 -4.89 -8.28
CA GLU A 122 -27.06 -4.95 -9.17
C GLU A 122 -28.29 -5.48 -8.42
N ASN A 123 -28.08 -6.34 -7.41
CA ASN A 123 -29.12 -6.84 -6.54
C ASN A 123 -28.84 -6.40 -5.09
N PRO A 124 -29.61 -5.45 -4.53
CA PRO A 124 -29.43 -4.96 -3.17
C PRO A 124 -29.37 -6.05 -2.11
N GLU A 125 -29.99 -7.21 -2.34
CA GLU A 125 -29.98 -8.33 -1.40
C GLU A 125 -28.60 -8.96 -1.19
N PHE A 126 -27.66 -8.76 -2.13
CA PHE A 126 -26.35 -9.38 -2.12
C PHE A 126 -25.25 -8.33 -2.20
N GLY A 127 -24.33 -8.34 -1.24
CA GLY A 127 -23.06 -7.64 -1.32
C GLY A 127 -21.97 -8.59 -1.82
N ILE A 128 -21.24 -8.20 -2.87
CA ILE A 128 -20.18 -9.02 -3.47
C ILE A 128 -18.89 -8.22 -3.39
N TYR A 129 -17.98 -8.65 -2.52
CA TYR A 129 -16.80 -7.86 -2.15
C TYR A 129 -15.53 -8.67 -2.19
N SER A 130 -14.43 -8.03 -2.59
CA SER A 130 -13.10 -8.52 -2.28
C SER A 130 -12.93 -8.61 -0.77
N MET A 131 -12.35 -9.72 -0.32
CA MET A 131 -11.96 -9.89 1.06
C MET A 131 -10.67 -9.12 1.38
N SER A 132 -10.09 -8.36 0.45
CA SER A 132 -8.91 -7.54 0.70
C SER A 132 -9.29 -6.08 0.93
N SER A 133 -8.89 -5.54 2.09
CA SER A 133 -9.02 -4.12 2.42
C SER A 133 -8.29 -3.26 1.38
N PRO A 134 -8.91 -2.19 0.85
CA PRO A 134 -8.26 -1.31 -0.14
C PRO A 134 -7.13 -0.46 0.47
N ILE A 135 -6.98 -0.46 1.80
CA ILE A 135 -6.00 0.37 2.52
C ILE A 135 -4.68 -0.40 2.68
N LEU A 136 -4.71 -1.52 3.40
CA LEU A 136 -3.53 -2.33 3.71
C LEU A 136 -3.53 -3.70 3.01
N GLY A 137 -4.55 -4.04 2.23
CA GLY A 137 -4.63 -5.34 1.54
C GLY A 137 -4.90 -6.53 2.48
N CYS A 138 -5.12 -6.26 3.77
CA CYS A 138 -5.40 -7.27 4.76
C CYS A 138 -6.77 -7.92 4.55
N SER A 139 -6.88 -9.19 4.95
CA SER A 139 -8.14 -9.92 4.86
C SER A 139 -9.18 -9.30 5.79
N VAL A 140 -10.31 -8.88 5.25
CA VAL A 140 -11.44 -8.38 6.02
C VAL A 140 -12.28 -9.54 6.56
N SER A 141 -12.85 -9.35 7.75
CA SER A 141 -13.76 -10.30 8.38
C SER A 141 -15.12 -9.64 8.60
N LYS A 142 -16.18 -10.46 8.59
CA LYS A 142 -17.52 -10.01 8.96
C LYS A 142 -17.59 -9.72 10.47
N THR A 143 -18.30 -8.66 10.83
CA THR A 143 -18.69 -8.29 12.19
C THR A 143 -20.20 -8.16 12.28
N ASP A 144 -20.73 -7.89 13.48
CA ASP A 144 -22.16 -7.63 13.68
C ASP A 144 -22.61 -6.36 12.93
N ASP A 145 -21.73 -5.37 12.78
CA ASP A 145 -22.01 -4.06 12.18
C ASP A 145 -21.52 -3.90 10.73
N GLY A 146 -21.01 -4.98 10.12
CA GLY A 146 -20.50 -4.97 8.74
C GLY A 146 -19.25 -5.81 8.58
N PHE A 147 -18.12 -5.15 8.29
CA PHE A 147 -16.82 -5.78 8.07
C PHE A 147 -15.69 -5.00 8.75
N MET A 148 -14.55 -5.65 8.96
CA MET A 148 -13.42 -5.03 9.65
C MET A 148 -12.07 -5.52 9.10
N ASP A 149 -11.13 -4.59 8.93
CA ASP A 149 -9.71 -4.81 8.63
C ASP A 149 -8.90 -4.93 9.93
N PRO A 150 -8.52 -6.15 10.37
CA PRO A 150 -7.86 -6.37 11.66
C PRO A 150 -6.46 -5.75 11.74
N CYS A 151 -5.85 -5.39 10.62
CA CYS A 151 -4.50 -4.82 10.61
C CYS A 151 -4.45 -3.37 11.09
N ASN A 152 -5.56 -2.64 10.98
CA ASN A 152 -5.61 -1.21 11.31
C ASN A 152 -6.89 -0.79 12.04
N GLY A 153 -7.85 -1.70 12.24
CA GLY A 153 -9.13 -1.42 12.90
C GLY A 153 -10.10 -0.61 12.05
N VAL A 154 -9.86 -0.48 10.74
CA VAL A 154 -10.82 0.17 9.83
C VAL A 154 -12.02 -0.73 9.66
N SER A 155 -13.21 -0.17 9.87
CA SER A 155 -14.48 -0.85 9.71
C SER A 155 -15.17 -0.40 8.42
N PHE A 156 -16.02 -1.27 7.92
CA PHE A 156 -16.82 -1.06 6.73
C PHE A 156 -18.27 -1.43 7.03
N ASP A 157 -19.22 -0.62 6.58
CA ASP A 157 -20.64 -0.94 6.70
C ASP A 157 -21.05 -2.12 5.78
N TYR A 158 -22.32 -2.49 5.77
CA TYR A 158 -22.85 -3.58 4.94
C TYR A 158 -22.85 -3.31 3.42
N ALA A 159 -22.57 -2.06 3.01
CA ALA A 159 -22.28 -1.70 1.62
C ALA A 159 -20.77 -1.78 1.30
N GLY A 160 -19.93 -2.11 2.29
CA GLY A 160 -18.49 -2.15 2.17
C GLY A 160 -17.86 -0.75 2.28
N LYS A 161 -18.58 0.26 2.79
CA LYS A 161 -18.10 1.64 2.94
C LYS A 161 -17.36 1.84 4.25
N VAL A 162 -16.18 2.45 4.17
CA VAL A 162 -15.42 2.88 5.34
C VAL A 162 -16.28 3.77 6.25
N ASP A 163 -16.42 3.37 7.51
CA ASP A 163 -17.33 4.01 8.49
C ASP A 163 -16.59 4.80 9.60
N ASN A 164 -15.31 4.52 9.83
CA ASN A 164 -14.56 5.01 10.99
C ASN A 164 -13.19 5.67 10.65
N HIS A 165 -13.00 6.15 9.41
CA HIS A 165 -11.75 6.77 8.98
C HIS A 165 -11.96 8.03 8.12
N SER A 166 -11.55 9.20 8.63
CA SER A 166 -11.80 10.50 7.97
C SER A 166 -11.09 10.69 6.62
N GLY A 167 -9.85 10.20 6.48
CA GLY A 167 -9.09 10.32 5.22
C GLY A 167 -9.50 9.34 4.11
N TYR A 168 -10.31 8.33 4.42
CA TYR A 168 -10.66 7.22 3.51
C TYR A 168 -12.16 6.89 3.55
N SER A 169 -13.01 7.78 4.06
CA SER A 169 -14.46 7.57 4.26
C SER A 169 -15.25 7.26 2.97
N HIS A 170 -14.66 7.54 1.82
CA HIS A 170 -15.23 7.25 0.50
C HIS A 170 -14.69 5.97 -0.12
N LEU A 171 -13.64 5.39 0.44
CA LEU A 171 -13.16 4.09 -0.01
C LEU A 171 -14.21 3.02 0.31
N ARG A 172 -14.22 2.02 -0.55
CA ARG A 172 -15.13 0.89 -0.49
C ARG A 172 -14.32 -0.38 -0.63
N LEU A 173 -14.82 -1.48 -0.05
CA LEU A 173 -14.35 -2.80 -0.46
C LEU A 173 -14.53 -2.93 -1.97
N MET A 174 -13.51 -3.47 -2.65
CA MET A 174 -13.53 -3.64 -4.10
C MET A 174 -14.70 -4.56 -4.49
N VAL A 175 -15.54 -4.12 -5.42
CA VAL A 175 -16.62 -4.93 -5.98
C VAL A 175 -16.13 -5.48 -7.33
N PRO A 176 -15.86 -6.79 -7.46
CA PRO A 176 -15.44 -7.36 -8.73
C PRO A 176 -16.53 -7.15 -9.80
N PRO A 177 -16.19 -6.90 -11.08
CA PRO A 177 -17.16 -6.84 -12.16
C PRO A 177 -17.97 -8.15 -12.24
N HIS A 178 -19.29 -8.06 -12.09
CA HIS A 178 -20.15 -9.25 -12.08
C HIS A 178 -21.56 -8.95 -12.56
N LYS A 179 -22.30 -10.01 -12.89
CA LYS A 179 -23.75 -10.01 -13.10
C LYS A 179 -24.38 -11.14 -12.32
N ILE A 180 -25.66 -10.97 -11.99
CA ILE A 180 -26.50 -12.06 -11.48
C ILE A 180 -27.50 -12.44 -12.57
N ILE A 181 -27.28 -13.60 -13.20
CA ILE A 181 -28.12 -14.13 -14.29
C ILE A 181 -28.77 -15.42 -13.80
N ASP A 182 -30.10 -15.49 -13.77
CA ASP A 182 -30.86 -16.66 -13.31
C ASP A 182 -30.38 -17.19 -11.94
N ASN A 183 -30.21 -16.29 -10.96
CA ASN A 183 -29.68 -16.59 -9.62
C ASN A 183 -28.28 -17.20 -9.60
N ARG A 184 -27.47 -17.00 -10.64
CA ARG A 184 -26.06 -17.40 -10.70
C ARG A 184 -25.17 -16.18 -10.77
N LEU A 185 -24.12 -16.19 -9.95
CA LEU A 185 -23.06 -15.20 -9.99
C LEU A 185 -22.16 -15.47 -11.20
N VAL A 186 -22.01 -14.49 -12.08
CA VAL A 186 -21.13 -14.54 -13.24
C VAL A 186 -20.17 -13.36 -13.15
N PHE A 187 -18.87 -13.63 -13.01
CA PHE A 187 -17.85 -12.59 -13.12
C PHE A 187 -17.64 -12.22 -14.59
N ILE A 188 -17.32 -10.96 -14.83
CA ILE A 188 -17.02 -10.46 -16.18
C ILE A 188 -15.50 -10.54 -16.34
N ASP A 189 -15.03 -11.52 -17.10
CA ASP A 189 -13.60 -11.79 -17.33
C ASP A 189 -12.97 -10.75 -18.28
N ASP A 190 -13.76 -10.15 -19.16
CA ASP A 190 -13.35 -9.14 -20.16
C ASP A 190 -13.35 -7.71 -19.59
N PHE A 191 -12.86 -7.52 -18.37
CA PHE A 191 -12.63 -6.15 -17.88
C PHE A 191 -11.39 -5.58 -18.61
N GLU A 192 -11.62 -5.10 -19.84
CA GLU A 192 -10.60 -4.47 -20.67
C GLU A 192 -9.95 -3.30 -19.92
N GLY A 193 -8.64 -3.19 -20.10
CA GLY A 193 -7.69 -2.45 -19.27
C GLY A 193 -8.28 -1.20 -18.61
N VAL A 194 -8.30 -1.22 -17.28
CA VAL A 194 -8.42 -0.02 -16.45
C VAL A 194 -7.53 1.05 -17.06
N GLU A 195 -8.10 2.20 -17.45
CA GLU A 195 -7.30 3.35 -17.84
C GLU A 195 -6.35 3.67 -16.68
N ILE A 196 -5.05 3.46 -16.89
CA ILE A 196 -4.06 3.76 -15.87
C ILE A 196 -3.90 5.28 -15.82
N ILE A 197 -4.41 5.87 -14.75
CA ILE A 197 -4.26 7.28 -14.46
C ILE A 197 -2.94 7.49 -13.74
N ASP A 198 -2.13 8.41 -14.23
CA ASP A 198 -0.97 8.90 -13.49
C ASP A 198 -1.44 9.84 -12.37
N PHE A 199 -1.40 9.36 -11.13
CA PHE A 199 -1.78 10.13 -9.96
C PHE A 199 -0.64 10.99 -9.40
N THR A 200 0.55 10.96 -10.02
CA THR A 200 1.69 11.78 -9.60
C THR A 200 1.26 13.25 -9.61
N PRO A 201 1.46 14.00 -8.50
CA PRO A 201 1.20 15.43 -8.52
C PRO A 201 2.18 16.14 -9.46
N ASP A 202 1.85 17.36 -9.89
CA ASP A 202 2.77 18.18 -10.67
C ASP A 202 3.92 18.69 -9.78
N ILE A 203 4.92 17.83 -9.58
CA ILE A 203 6.07 18.05 -8.69
C ILE A 203 6.87 19.27 -9.13
N LEU A 204 7.03 19.47 -10.44
CA LEU A 204 7.84 20.57 -10.98
C LEU A 204 7.19 21.93 -10.72
N ALA A 205 5.85 22.01 -10.76
CA ALA A 205 5.10 23.24 -10.49
C ALA A 205 4.96 23.57 -8.98
N MET A 206 5.36 22.69 -8.07
CA MET A 206 5.22 22.94 -6.64
C MET A 206 6.10 24.11 -6.18
N ASN A 207 5.54 25.01 -5.38
CA ASN A 207 6.28 26.11 -4.75
C ASN A 207 6.96 25.64 -3.44
N ILE A 208 7.91 24.73 -3.57
CA ILE A 208 8.70 24.12 -2.47
C ILE A 208 10.17 24.00 -2.91
N PRO A 209 11.13 23.81 -1.97
CA PRO A 209 12.55 23.66 -2.32
C PRO A 209 12.80 22.48 -3.28
N ASP A 210 13.78 22.62 -4.17
CA ASP A 210 14.06 21.61 -5.21
C ASP A 210 14.50 20.26 -4.63
N ILE A 211 15.24 20.22 -3.51
CA ILE A 211 15.49 18.96 -2.79
C ILE A 211 14.18 18.28 -2.36
N THR A 212 13.17 19.04 -1.95
CA THR A 212 11.86 18.46 -1.57
C THR A 212 11.15 17.91 -2.81
N LYS A 213 11.23 18.59 -3.95
CA LYS A 213 10.71 18.08 -5.22
C LYS A 213 11.44 16.80 -5.65
N ALA A 214 12.77 16.77 -5.55
CA ALA A 214 13.58 15.62 -5.90
C ALA A 214 13.25 14.41 -5.01
N LEU A 215 13.05 14.64 -3.71
CA LEU A 215 12.59 13.61 -2.77
C LEU A 215 11.18 13.10 -3.10
N TYR A 216 10.25 13.98 -3.51
CA TYR A 216 8.95 13.52 -4.03
C TYR A 216 9.09 12.71 -5.32
N ALA A 217 9.98 13.09 -6.23
CA ALA A 217 10.21 12.32 -7.45
C ALA A 217 10.76 10.92 -7.15
N VAL A 218 11.64 10.78 -6.15
CA VAL A 218 12.11 9.47 -5.67
C VAL A 218 10.97 8.63 -5.09
N ASP A 219 10.20 9.23 -4.19
CA ASP A 219 9.11 8.59 -3.45
C ASP A 219 7.90 8.22 -4.33
N TRP A 220 7.73 8.88 -5.48
CA TRP A 220 6.77 8.52 -6.52
C TRP A 220 7.36 7.64 -7.64
N GLU A 221 8.62 7.22 -7.52
CA GLU A 221 9.36 6.45 -8.56
C GLU A 221 9.36 7.10 -9.95
N ARG A 222 9.39 8.44 -9.98
CA ARG A 222 9.40 9.25 -11.19
C ARG A 222 10.81 9.63 -11.59
N LEU A 223 11.51 8.67 -12.19
CA LEU A 223 12.88 8.84 -12.68
C LEU A 223 13.01 9.98 -13.71
N ASP A 224 11.99 10.16 -14.56
CA ASP A 224 11.90 11.24 -15.55
C ASP A 224 11.87 12.63 -14.90
N ILE A 225 11.04 12.79 -13.86
CA ILE A 225 10.95 14.03 -13.08
C ILE A 225 12.23 14.25 -12.28
N LEU A 226 12.77 13.19 -11.65
CA LEU A 226 14.02 13.27 -10.90
C LEU A 226 15.19 13.73 -11.78
N LYS A 227 15.32 13.17 -12.99
CA LYS A 227 16.31 13.60 -13.98
C LYS A 227 16.15 15.08 -14.33
N SER A 228 14.92 15.50 -14.63
CA SER A 228 14.63 16.90 -14.96
C SER A 228 15.03 17.87 -13.84
N ILE A 229 14.77 17.50 -12.58
CA ILE A 229 15.17 18.31 -11.41
C ILE A 229 16.69 18.34 -11.25
N ILE A 230 17.37 17.20 -11.40
CA ILE A 230 18.83 17.13 -11.28
C ILE A 230 19.53 17.91 -12.41
N ASP A 231 18.97 17.89 -13.62
CA ASP A 231 19.50 18.62 -14.77
C ASP A 231 19.39 20.15 -14.56
N SER A 232 18.30 20.62 -13.93
CA SER A 232 18.11 22.04 -13.61
C SER A 232 18.82 22.50 -12.34
N SER A 233 18.94 21.62 -11.34
CA SER A 233 19.42 21.93 -9.99
C SER A 233 20.38 20.81 -9.50
N PRO A 234 21.59 20.66 -10.06
CA PRO A 234 22.48 19.52 -9.79
C PRO A 234 22.93 19.38 -8.33
N GLU A 235 22.88 20.46 -7.54
CA GLU A 235 23.21 20.50 -6.12
C GLU A 235 22.34 19.57 -5.26
N VAL A 236 21.10 19.30 -5.68
CA VAL A 236 20.14 18.45 -4.95
C VAL A 236 20.66 17.03 -4.70
N ILE A 237 21.61 16.56 -5.52
CA ILE A 237 22.28 15.24 -5.34
C ILE A 237 22.93 15.13 -3.96
N THR A 238 23.43 16.25 -3.43
CA THR A 238 24.19 16.30 -2.16
C THR A 238 23.40 16.91 -1.02
N GLU A 239 22.21 17.43 -1.28
CA GLU A 239 21.37 18.05 -0.26
C GLU A 239 20.63 17.01 0.60
N THR A 240 20.18 17.48 1.76
CA THR A 240 19.39 16.68 2.70
C THR A 240 18.12 17.42 3.08
N ASN A 241 17.08 16.68 3.46
CA ASN A 241 15.90 17.26 4.08
C ASN A 241 16.15 17.62 5.56
N SER A 242 15.11 18.09 6.24
CA SER A 242 15.13 18.45 7.66
C SER A 242 15.41 17.29 8.63
N HIS A 243 15.57 16.06 8.15
CA HIS A 243 15.95 14.88 8.94
C HIS A 243 17.33 14.35 8.53
N GLY A 244 18.11 15.13 7.79
CA GLY A 244 19.40 14.71 7.25
C GLY A 244 19.31 13.60 6.18
N SER A 245 18.13 13.32 5.64
CA SER A 245 17.95 12.29 4.61
C SER A 245 18.11 12.90 3.21
N ASN A 246 19.00 12.32 2.42
CA ASN A 246 19.20 12.64 0.99
C ASN A 246 18.46 11.64 0.07
N LEU A 247 18.67 11.78 -1.25
CA LEU A 247 18.03 10.94 -2.26
C LEU A 247 18.33 9.44 -2.12
N LEU A 248 19.54 9.03 -1.67
CA LEU A 248 19.84 7.61 -1.44
C LEU A 248 19.07 7.02 -0.28
N HIS A 249 18.86 7.77 0.80
CA HIS A 249 18.08 7.27 1.95
C HIS A 249 16.65 6.90 1.51
N LEU A 250 16.02 7.73 0.68
CA LEU A 250 14.67 7.46 0.20
C LEU A 250 14.66 6.37 -0.88
N SER A 251 15.69 6.33 -1.74
CA SER A 251 15.82 5.29 -2.77
C SER A 251 16.11 3.91 -2.19
N ALA A 252 16.40 3.78 -0.89
CA ALA A 252 16.44 2.49 -0.22
C ALA A 252 15.12 1.69 -0.36
N ALA A 253 13.99 2.38 -0.51
CA ALA A 253 12.67 1.78 -0.74
C ALA A 253 12.31 1.59 -2.22
N HIS A 254 12.98 2.27 -3.16
CA HIS A 254 12.55 2.43 -4.55
C HIS A 254 13.62 1.97 -5.54
N GLU A 255 13.26 1.13 -6.50
CA GLU A 255 14.25 0.45 -7.35
C GLU A 255 14.77 1.34 -8.49
N THR A 256 13.85 1.96 -9.23
CA THR A 256 14.16 2.66 -10.49
C THR A 256 15.07 3.88 -10.31
N THR A 257 14.95 4.56 -9.17
CA THR A 257 15.70 5.77 -8.86
C THR A 257 17.05 5.48 -8.22
N LEU A 258 17.19 4.36 -7.51
CA LEU A 258 18.45 3.94 -6.88
C LEU A 258 19.56 3.73 -7.92
N ASP A 259 19.30 2.92 -8.96
CA ASP A 259 20.30 2.58 -9.98
C ASP A 259 20.81 3.85 -10.70
N TYR A 260 19.90 4.79 -10.99
CA TYR A 260 20.28 6.07 -11.58
C TYR A 260 21.16 6.91 -10.64
N LEU A 261 20.77 7.05 -9.37
CA LEU A 261 21.55 7.84 -8.41
C LEU A 261 22.95 7.27 -8.19
N LEU A 262 23.08 5.94 -8.13
CA LEU A 262 24.37 5.27 -7.99
C LEU A 262 25.26 5.41 -9.23
N SER A 263 24.68 5.67 -10.41
CA SER A 263 25.44 6.01 -11.61
C SER A 263 26.04 7.42 -11.57
N LEU A 264 25.64 8.27 -10.61
CA LEU A 264 26.15 9.62 -10.43
C LEU A 264 27.38 9.62 -9.52
N ASN A 265 28.52 10.14 -10.00
CA ASN A 265 29.80 10.14 -9.27
C ASN A 265 29.86 11.00 -7.99
N LYS A 266 28.78 11.71 -7.63
CA LYS A 266 28.78 12.72 -6.56
C LYS A 266 28.09 12.29 -5.27
N ILE A 267 27.45 11.12 -5.25
CA ILE A 267 26.61 10.73 -4.12
C ILE A 267 27.39 9.85 -3.13
N ASN A 268 27.45 10.27 -1.87
CA ASN A 268 28.10 9.47 -0.83
C ASN A 268 27.19 8.32 -0.41
N ILE A 269 27.57 7.09 -0.76
CA ILE A 269 26.80 5.87 -0.47
C ILE A 269 26.66 5.59 1.04
N ASN A 270 27.60 6.07 1.85
CA ASN A 270 27.67 5.86 3.29
C ASN A 270 27.17 7.07 4.09
N THR A 271 26.34 7.92 3.50
CA THR A 271 25.68 9.01 4.22
C THR A 271 24.90 8.50 5.45
N ILE A 272 24.74 9.35 6.47
CA ILE A 272 23.99 9.03 7.70
C ILE A 272 22.96 10.13 7.97
N ASN A 273 21.68 9.76 8.11
CA ASN A 273 20.65 10.72 8.46
C ASN A 273 20.68 11.10 9.95
N GLU A 274 19.78 11.97 10.42
CA GLU A 274 19.72 12.39 11.83
C GLU A 274 19.36 11.26 12.80
N SER A 275 18.76 10.18 12.32
CA SER A 275 18.46 8.99 13.13
C SER A 275 19.60 7.97 13.17
N GLY A 276 20.75 8.26 12.57
CA GLY A 276 21.87 7.33 12.54
C GLY A 276 21.74 6.21 11.50
N TYR A 277 20.79 6.29 10.58
CA TYR A 277 20.59 5.27 9.55
C TYR A 277 21.29 5.64 8.24
N SER A 278 21.99 4.66 7.67
CA SER A 278 22.52 4.71 6.31
C SER A 278 21.48 4.24 5.28
N PRO A 279 21.65 4.53 3.99
CA PRO A 279 20.81 3.96 2.94
C PRO A 279 20.75 2.43 2.97
N LEU A 280 21.87 1.76 3.27
CA LEU A 280 21.92 0.30 3.40
C LEU A 280 21.07 -0.19 4.58
N LEU A 281 21.22 0.45 5.75
CA LEU A 281 20.39 0.11 6.90
C LEU A 281 18.91 0.29 6.59
N LEU A 282 18.51 1.40 5.94
CA LEU A 282 17.12 1.60 5.55
C LEU A 282 16.61 0.50 4.59
N ALA A 283 17.42 0.05 3.63
CA ALA A 283 17.02 -1.03 2.72
C ALA A 283 16.81 -2.36 3.48
N VAL A 284 17.72 -2.69 4.41
CA VAL A 284 17.59 -3.86 5.30
C VAL A 284 16.38 -3.71 6.23
N MET A 285 16.19 -2.53 6.82
CA MET A 285 15.06 -2.19 7.67
C MET A 285 13.73 -2.37 6.96
N ILE A 286 13.65 -2.13 5.65
CA ILE A 286 12.43 -2.27 4.86
C ILE A 286 12.26 -3.72 4.35
N GLY A 287 13.33 -4.53 4.38
CA GLY A 287 13.36 -5.85 3.79
C GLY A 287 13.57 -5.83 2.27
N ASN A 288 14.01 -4.69 1.71
CA ASN A 288 14.32 -4.58 0.29
C ASN A 288 15.72 -5.16 0.01
N HIS A 289 15.79 -6.50 -0.05
CA HIS A 289 17.04 -7.22 -0.25
C HIS A 289 17.73 -6.88 -1.58
N ARG A 290 16.97 -6.56 -2.64
CA ARG A 290 17.54 -6.14 -3.93
C ARG A 290 18.31 -4.84 -3.75
N ASN A 291 17.68 -3.79 -3.21
CA ASN A 291 18.33 -2.50 -3.04
C ASN A 291 19.49 -2.58 -2.04
N ALA A 292 19.37 -3.39 -0.98
CA ALA A 292 20.47 -3.66 -0.06
C ALA A 292 21.68 -4.29 -0.79
N LYS A 293 21.45 -5.28 -1.66
CA LYS A 293 22.49 -5.88 -2.51
C LYS A 293 23.11 -4.87 -3.46
N THR A 294 22.29 -4.06 -4.15
CA THR A 294 22.76 -3.02 -5.05
C THR A 294 23.64 -2.00 -4.31
N LEU A 295 23.24 -1.56 -3.12
CA LEU A 295 24.04 -0.65 -2.30
C LEU A 295 25.37 -1.31 -1.88
N MET A 296 25.35 -2.57 -1.46
CA MET A 296 26.56 -3.32 -1.10
C MET A 296 27.51 -3.50 -2.29
N SER A 297 26.99 -3.79 -3.49
CA SER A 297 27.83 -3.93 -4.69
C SER A 297 28.50 -2.61 -5.11
N HIS A 298 27.94 -1.48 -4.68
CA HIS A 298 28.53 -0.15 -4.88
C HIS A 298 29.35 0.35 -3.67
N GLY A 299 29.66 -0.54 -2.71
CA GLY A 299 30.58 -0.25 -1.61
C GLY A 299 29.93 0.32 -0.34
N ALA A 300 28.63 0.11 -0.14
CA ALA A 300 27.98 0.45 1.13
C ALA A 300 28.58 -0.36 2.30
N THR A 301 28.91 0.32 3.38
CA THR A 301 29.54 -0.26 4.57
C THR A 301 28.52 -1.03 5.39
N ILE A 302 28.80 -2.32 5.61
CA ILE A 302 27.96 -3.21 6.43
C ILE A 302 28.31 -3.15 7.92
N GLU A 303 29.55 -2.82 8.24
CA GLU A 303 30.05 -2.65 9.60
C GLU A 303 29.65 -1.28 10.17
N SER A 304 29.79 -1.10 11.48
CA SER A 304 29.53 0.21 12.09
C SER A 304 30.59 1.23 11.66
N TYR A 305 30.15 2.48 11.48
CA TYR A 305 31.04 3.57 11.10
C TYR A 305 30.50 4.92 11.57
N SER A 306 31.39 5.90 11.68
CA SER A 306 31.02 7.26 12.06
C SER A 306 31.21 8.24 10.91
N LEU A 307 30.26 9.15 10.75
CA LEU A 307 30.30 10.27 9.81
C LEU A 307 29.76 11.52 10.51
N ASP A 308 30.52 12.62 10.46
CA ASP A 308 30.14 13.92 11.04
C ASP A 308 29.64 13.86 12.50
N GLY A 309 30.30 13.03 13.32
CA GLY A 309 29.96 12.86 14.74
C GLY A 309 28.74 11.98 15.02
N LYS A 310 28.12 11.40 14.00
CA LYS A 310 27.05 10.39 14.11
C LYS A 310 27.62 9.01 13.83
N THR A 311 27.08 7.97 14.47
CA THR A 311 27.48 6.58 14.25
C THR A 311 26.32 5.78 13.68
N ALA A 312 26.54 5.14 12.54
CA ALA A 312 25.65 4.13 12.01
C ALA A 312 25.99 2.77 12.64
N PRO A 313 25.01 2.02 13.16
CA PRO A 313 25.25 0.65 13.60
C PRO A 313 25.58 -0.24 12.40
N SER A 314 26.26 -1.35 12.65
CA SER A 314 26.38 -2.40 11.63
C SER A 314 25.01 -3.00 11.31
N VAL A 315 24.88 -3.63 10.14
CA VAL A 315 23.69 -4.42 9.81
C VAL A 315 23.45 -5.54 10.84
N TYR A 316 24.52 -6.15 11.34
CA TYR A 316 24.44 -7.19 12.37
C TYR A 316 23.89 -6.65 13.70
N GLU A 317 24.41 -5.52 14.18
CA GLU A 317 23.91 -4.84 15.39
C GLU A 317 22.44 -4.45 15.22
N TYR A 318 22.05 -3.89 14.06
CA TYR A 318 20.65 -3.58 13.79
C TYR A 318 19.75 -4.82 13.91
N LEU A 319 20.11 -5.93 13.25
CA LEU A 319 19.30 -7.14 13.25
C LEU A 319 19.20 -7.78 14.65
N THR A 320 20.28 -7.77 15.43
CA THR A 320 20.31 -8.43 16.74
C THR A 320 19.79 -7.55 17.88
N VAL A 321 20.06 -6.24 17.86
CA VAL A 321 19.73 -5.31 18.94
C VAL A 321 18.37 -4.65 18.71
N GLU A 322 18.11 -4.12 17.51
CA GLU A 322 16.88 -3.38 17.21
C GLU A 322 15.73 -4.30 16.75
N ARG A 323 16.06 -5.40 16.05
CA ARG A 323 15.07 -6.40 15.59
C ARG A 323 14.96 -7.63 16.48
N TYR A 324 15.83 -7.77 17.48
CA TYR A 324 15.87 -8.92 18.39
C TYR A 324 15.98 -10.28 17.67
N TYR A 325 16.59 -10.31 16.49
CA TYR A 325 16.85 -11.57 15.78
C TYR A 325 17.97 -12.34 16.49
N SER A 326 17.89 -13.66 16.44
CA SER A 326 18.99 -14.49 16.93
C SER A 326 20.25 -14.26 16.09
N PRO A 327 21.46 -14.36 16.67
CA PRO A 327 22.72 -14.27 15.93
C PRO A 327 22.74 -15.12 14.66
N ALA A 328 22.31 -16.38 14.75
CA ALA A 328 22.25 -17.29 13.61
C ALA A 328 21.29 -16.83 12.50
N HIS A 329 20.17 -16.19 12.86
CA HIS A 329 19.25 -15.63 11.86
C HIS A 329 19.82 -14.38 11.20
N ALA A 330 20.46 -13.50 11.98
CA ALA A 330 21.13 -12.31 11.46
C ALA A 330 22.26 -12.69 10.49
N ASP A 331 23.10 -13.67 10.84
CA ASP A 331 24.16 -14.19 9.97
C ASP A 331 23.61 -14.74 8.65
N LYS A 332 22.48 -15.45 8.69
CA LYS A 332 21.81 -15.96 7.49
C LYS A 332 21.38 -14.83 6.57
N ILE A 333 20.74 -13.78 7.10
CA ILE A 333 20.30 -12.61 6.32
C ILE A 333 21.52 -11.94 5.69
N ILE A 334 22.58 -11.67 6.48
CA ILE A 334 23.80 -11.04 5.98
C ILE A 334 24.47 -11.90 4.89
N ALA A 335 24.51 -13.22 5.05
CA ALA A 335 25.04 -14.12 4.03
C ALA A 335 24.20 -14.10 2.75
N GLU A 336 22.87 -13.97 2.84
CA GLU A 336 21.98 -13.83 1.68
C GLU A 336 22.16 -12.49 0.95
N LEU A 337 22.46 -11.41 1.68
CA LEU A 337 22.77 -10.09 1.12
C LEU A 337 24.13 -10.04 0.41
N LYS A 338 25.07 -10.93 0.76
CA LYS A 338 26.40 -11.03 0.12
C LYS A 338 26.44 -11.90 -1.14
N LYS A 339 25.36 -12.62 -1.46
CA LYS A 339 25.23 -13.48 -2.65
C LYS A 339 24.68 -12.71 -3.84
#